data_AF-A0A8D9A2K4-F1
#
_entry.id   AF-A0A8D9A2K4-F1
#
_cell.length_a   1.000
_cell.length_b   1.000
_cell.length_c   1.000
_cell.angle_alpha   90.00
_cell.angle_beta   90.00
_cell.angle_gamma   90.00
#
_symmetry.space_group_name_H-M   'P 1'
#
loop_
_entity.id
_entity.type
_entity.pdbx_description
1 polymer ?
#
loop_
_entity_poly.entity_id
_entity_poly.type
_entity_poly.pdbx_seq_one_letter_code
_entity_poly.pdbx_strand_id
1 'polypeptide(L)'
;MADTQQAPRPVLEVLKEHAISHKVDVTLWATRLAALLFTTIYFIPIVGNPVNSYYKVLMANAAISALRLHQRLPPFTFSKEFFNLLMLEDSFHYLWFSLIYLYVQPITLALLPVFLFSMIHFASYSLTLLDTLGQNSWWGARLLISLVEFQSNTILRLIAFAEIFLMPFVIIMILMGRAGLFTPFMYYNFLKMRYASRRNPHTRNMFLEIRQGVEKLAASPRCPDPVKKILLGGIQFVCRLAPPPAEAQQ
;
A
#
# COMPACT_ATOMS: atom_id res chain seq x y z
N MET A 1 -14.28 -35.11 42.30
CA MET A 1 -13.36 -34.38 41.39
C MET A 1 -14.11 -33.15 40.95
N ALA A 2 -13.82 -32.01 41.58
CA ALA A 2 -14.52 -30.76 41.30
C ALA A 2 -13.86 -30.13 40.06
N ASP A 3 -14.63 -30.06 38.97
CA ASP A 3 -14.30 -29.20 37.83
C ASP A 3 -14.13 -27.78 38.36
N THR A 4 -12.88 -27.33 38.38
CA THR A 4 -12.57 -25.94 38.71
C THR A 4 -12.98 -25.12 37.49
N GLN A 5 -14.23 -24.66 37.47
CA GLN A 5 -14.69 -23.64 36.54
C GLN A 5 -13.83 -22.38 36.75
N GLN A 6 -12.77 -22.24 35.93
CA GLN A 6 -12.03 -21.01 35.81
C GLN A 6 -13.02 -19.92 35.42
N ALA A 7 -13.20 -18.93 36.30
CA ALA A 7 -13.97 -17.73 36.00
C ALA A 7 -13.47 -17.13 34.68
N PRO A 8 -14.37 -16.62 33.81
CA PRO A 8 -13.96 -16.02 32.55
C PRO A 8 -12.98 -14.87 32.85
N ARG A 9 -11.76 -14.98 32.31
CA ARG A 9 -10.74 -13.95 32.48
C ARG A 9 -11.27 -12.62 31.94
N PRO A 10 -11.05 -11.49 32.64
CA PRO A 10 -11.48 -10.19 32.16
C PRO A 10 -10.89 -9.90 30.78
N VAL A 11 -11.74 -9.46 29.85
CA VAL A 11 -11.35 -9.10 28.46
C VAL A 11 -10.13 -8.16 28.44
N LEU A 12 -10.09 -7.19 29.35
CA LEU A 12 -8.99 -6.23 29.46
C LEU A 12 -7.65 -6.90 29.80
N GLU A 13 -7.65 -7.93 30.62
CA GLU A 13 -6.43 -8.65 31.01
C GLU A 13 -5.88 -9.49 29.85
N VAL A 14 -6.77 -10.18 29.13
CA VAL A 14 -6.41 -10.95 27.92
C VAL A 14 -5.82 -10.03 26.85
N LEU A 15 -6.45 -8.89 26.58
CA LEU A 15 -5.93 -7.91 25.63
C LEU A 15 -4.61 -7.29 26.07
N LYS A 16 -4.45 -7.01 27.38
CA LYS A 16 -3.20 -6.47 27.92
C LYS A 16 -2.06 -7.47 27.78
N GLU A 17 -2.30 -8.74 28.09
CA GLU A 17 -1.32 -9.83 27.93
C GLU A 17 -0.95 -10.03 26.45
N HIS A 18 -1.94 -10.02 25.56
CA HIS A 18 -1.72 -10.08 24.11
C HIS A 18 -0.91 -8.88 23.59
N ALA A 19 -1.19 -7.67 24.07
CA ALA A 19 -0.46 -6.47 23.68
C ALA A 19 0.99 -6.46 24.17
N ILE A 20 1.25 -7.00 25.36
CA ILE A 20 2.60 -7.13 25.90
C ILE A 20 3.42 -8.17 25.13
N SER A 21 2.79 -9.25 24.68
CA SER A 21 3.46 -10.30 23.90
C SER A 21 3.69 -9.90 22.44
N HIS A 22 2.77 -9.15 21.83
CA HIS A 22 2.81 -8.79 20.40
C HIS A 22 2.97 -7.28 20.16
N LYS A 23 3.91 -6.65 20.88
CA LYS A 23 4.09 -5.18 20.90
C LYS A 23 4.19 -4.55 19.51
N VAL A 24 4.96 -5.16 18.61
CA VAL A 24 5.18 -4.62 17.27
C VAL A 24 3.91 -4.71 16.42
N ASP A 25 3.19 -5.83 16.49
CA ASP A 25 1.98 -6.03 15.71
C ASP A 25 0.83 -5.14 16.19
N VAL A 26 0.69 -4.96 17.52
CA VAL A 26 -0.26 -3.98 18.08
C VAL A 26 0.11 -2.56 17.69
N THR A 27 1.40 -2.20 17.68
CA THR A 27 1.86 -0.88 17.21
C THR A 27 1.55 -0.67 15.73
N LEU A 28 1.77 -1.69 14.90
CA LEU A 28 1.41 -1.67 13.48
C LEU A 28 -0.10 -1.53 13.27
N TRP A 29 -0.91 -2.22 14.08
CA TRP A 29 -2.37 -2.10 14.05
C TRP A 29 -2.83 -0.69 14.44
N ALA A 30 -2.31 -0.13 15.54
CA ALA A 30 -2.66 1.21 16.00
C ALA A 30 -2.21 2.30 15.01
N THR A 31 -1.03 2.17 14.42
CA THR A 31 -0.54 3.13 13.41
C THR A 31 -1.35 3.06 12.11
N ARG A 32 -1.83 1.87 11.70
CA ARG A 32 -2.78 1.73 10.58
C ARG A 32 -4.11 2.38 10.88
N LEU A 33 -4.64 2.20 12.09
CA LEU A 33 -5.86 2.90 12.52
C LEU A 33 -5.67 4.42 12.44
N ALA A 34 -4.54 4.93 12.92
CA ALA A 34 -4.23 6.36 12.80
C ALA A 34 -4.18 6.84 11.34
N ALA A 35 -3.56 6.06 10.44
CA ALA A 35 -3.55 6.37 9.01
C ALA A 35 -4.97 6.42 8.41
N LEU A 36 -5.84 5.47 8.77
CA LEU A 36 -7.25 5.46 8.35
C LEU A 36 -8.00 6.69 8.87
N LEU A 37 -7.87 7.00 10.16
CA LEU A 37 -8.54 8.15 10.78
C LEU A 37 -8.08 9.49 10.17
N PHE A 38 -6.77 9.70 10.00
CA PHE A 38 -6.28 10.91 9.35
C PHE A 38 -6.71 11.01 7.89
N THR A 39 -6.86 9.87 7.19
CA THR A 39 -7.41 9.86 5.83
C THR A 39 -8.88 10.29 5.84
N THR A 40 -9.69 9.80 6.79
CA THR A 40 -11.09 10.24 6.95
C THR A 40 -11.17 11.74 7.25
N ILE A 41 -10.35 12.24 8.17
CA ILE A 41 -10.30 13.68 8.51
C ILE A 41 -9.87 14.52 7.30
N TYR A 42 -8.97 14.02 6.45
CA TYR A 42 -8.56 14.71 5.23
C TYR A 42 -9.75 14.94 4.28
N PHE A 43 -10.61 13.94 4.08
CA PHE A 43 -11.77 14.04 3.18
C PHE A 43 -12.98 14.72 3.81
N ILE A 44 -13.16 14.54 5.13
CA ILE A 44 -14.28 15.11 5.89
C ILE A 44 -13.69 15.95 7.02
N PRO A 45 -13.22 17.18 6.73
CA PRO A 45 -12.52 18.03 7.70
C PRO A 45 -13.51 18.70 8.67
N ILE A 46 -14.20 17.90 9.48
CA ILE A 46 -15.03 18.38 10.60
C ILE A 46 -14.13 18.92 11.71
N VAL A 47 -12.97 18.30 11.90
CA VAL A 47 -12.00 18.63 12.94
C VAL A 47 -10.60 18.72 12.34
N GLY A 48 -9.92 19.84 12.54
CA GLY A 48 -8.53 20.03 12.15
C GLY A 48 -8.31 20.43 10.69
N ASN A 49 -7.04 20.62 10.33
CA ASN A 49 -6.65 21.08 9.00
C ASN A 49 -6.42 19.88 8.05
N PRO A 50 -7.07 19.83 6.87
CA PRO A 50 -6.94 18.70 5.95
C PRO A 50 -5.50 18.54 5.43
N VAL A 51 -4.78 19.61 5.14
CA VAL A 51 -3.38 19.54 4.69
C VAL A 51 -2.49 18.92 5.76
N ASN A 52 -2.69 19.25 7.04
CA ASN A 52 -1.96 18.60 8.13
C ASN A 52 -2.31 17.10 8.22
N SER A 53 -3.59 16.75 8.07
CA SER A 53 -4.02 15.35 8.05
C SER A 53 -3.39 14.55 6.92
N TYR A 54 -3.23 15.14 5.72
CA TYR A 54 -2.50 14.53 4.60
C TYR A 54 -1.09 14.08 5.01
N TYR A 55 -0.30 15.00 5.58
CA TYR A 55 1.07 14.68 5.98
C TYR A 55 1.11 13.70 7.16
N LYS A 56 0.13 13.74 8.06
CA LYS A 56 -0.02 12.74 9.13
C LYS A 56 -0.29 11.33 8.59
N VAL A 57 -1.09 11.19 7.53
CA VAL A 57 -1.27 9.90 6.84
C VAL A 57 0.06 9.38 6.29
N LEU A 58 0.84 10.24 5.63
CA LEU A 58 2.14 9.83 5.06
C LEU A 58 3.18 9.50 6.12
N MET A 59 3.21 10.24 7.25
CA MET A 59 4.05 9.93 8.40
C MET A 59 3.65 8.61 9.05
N ALA A 60 2.35 8.35 9.20
CA ALA A 60 1.86 7.07 9.70
C ALA A 60 2.26 5.91 8.76
N ASN A 61 2.14 6.09 7.44
CA ASN A 61 2.62 5.12 6.46
C ASN A 61 4.13 4.89 6.53
N ALA A 62 4.92 5.96 6.70
CA ALA A 62 6.37 5.84 6.86
C ALA A 62 6.72 5.03 8.13
N ALA A 63 6.02 5.28 9.23
CA ALA A 63 6.19 4.52 10.47
C ALA A 63 5.79 3.05 10.31
N ILE A 64 4.64 2.76 9.67
CA ILE A 64 4.21 1.39 9.35
C ILE A 64 5.28 0.67 8.53
N SER A 65 5.79 1.32 7.48
CA SER A 65 6.83 0.78 6.62
C SER A 65 8.14 0.53 7.38
N ALA A 66 8.60 1.48 8.19
CA ALA A 66 9.82 1.33 8.97
C ALA A 66 9.72 0.18 9.99
N LEU A 67 8.59 0.08 10.71
CA LEU A 67 8.33 -1.02 11.64
C LEU A 67 8.28 -2.37 10.92
N ARG A 68 7.63 -2.43 9.74
CA ARG A 68 7.61 -3.67 8.95
C ARG A 68 8.98 -4.05 8.40
N LEU A 69 9.85 -3.08 8.08
CA LEU A 69 11.22 -3.36 7.70
C LEU A 69 12.01 -3.94 8.87
N HIS A 70 11.83 -3.37 10.07
CA HIS A 70 12.46 -3.87 11.28
C HIS A 70 12.07 -5.33 11.59
N GLN A 71 10.81 -5.72 11.33
CA GLN A 71 10.37 -7.12 11.51
C GLN A 71 10.93 -8.08 10.45
N ARG A 72 11.22 -7.61 9.24
CA ARG A 72 11.50 -8.48 8.08
C ARG A 72 12.96 -8.58 7.73
N LEU A 73 13.74 -7.55 8.02
CA LEU A 73 15.15 -7.52 7.70
C LEU A 73 15.98 -8.09 8.85
N PRO A 74 17.11 -8.75 8.55
CA PRO A 74 18.09 -9.08 9.56
C PRO A 74 18.64 -7.81 10.22
N PRO A 75 19.38 -7.93 11.34
CA PRO A 75 20.10 -6.80 11.92
C PRO A 75 20.89 -6.04 10.85
N PHE A 76 20.88 -4.71 10.97
CA PHE A 76 21.50 -3.84 10.00
C PHE A 76 22.97 -4.19 9.79
N THR A 77 23.35 -4.44 8.54
CA THR A 77 24.73 -4.63 8.13
C THR A 77 25.00 -3.72 6.93
N PHE A 78 26.15 -3.05 6.92
CA PHE A 78 26.53 -2.20 5.80
C PHE A 78 27.13 -3.06 4.67
N SER A 79 26.26 -3.79 3.97
CA SER A 79 26.65 -4.70 2.90
C SER A 79 25.76 -4.55 1.66
N LYS A 80 26.31 -4.89 0.50
CA LYS A 80 25.57 -4.87 -0.77
C LYS A 80 24.37 -5.81 -0.71
N GLU A 81 24.52 -6.94 -0.03
CA GLU A 81 23.51 -7.96 0.18
C GLU A 81 22.33 -7.40 0.98
N PHE A 82 22.61 -6.66 2.07
CA PHE A 82 21.58 -6.00 2.87
C PHE A 82 20.80 -4.96 2.05
N PHE A 83 21.51 -4.12 1.27
CA PHE A 83 20.85 -3.15 0.41
C PHE A 83 20.00 -3.80 -0.69
N ASN A 84 20.47 -4.90 -1.29
CA ASN A 84 19.69 -5.65 -2.27
C ASN A 84 18.40 -6.21 -1.63
N LEU A 85 18.49 -6.76 -0.42
CA LEU A 85 17.33 -7.25 0.31
C LEU A 85 16.36 -6.12 0.65
N LEU A 86 16.87 -4.98 1.14
CA LEU A 86 16.09 -3.78 1.44
C LEU A 86 15.30 -3.30 0.22
N MET A 87 15.94 -3.23 -0.96
CA MET A 87 15.31 -2.79 -2.20
C MET A 87 14.24 -3.76 -2.73
N LEU A 88 14.23 -5.02 -2.28
CA LEU A 88 13.21 -6.01 -2.64
C LEU A 88 11.98 -5.98 -1.71
N GLU A 89 12.08 -5.30 -0.56
CA GLU A 89 10.98 -5.22 0.40
C GLU A 89 9.92 -4.19 0.00
N ASP A 90 8.67 -4.62 -0.10
CA ASP A 90 7.53 -3.72 -0.35
C ASP A 90 7.42 -2.59 0.68
N SER A 91 7.76 -2.89 1.94
CA SER A 91 7.76 -1.89 3.01
C SER A 91 8.78 -0.78 2.74
N PHE A 92 9.93 -1.10 2.15
CA PHE A 92 10.90 -0.08 1.74
C PHE A 92 10.38 0.76 0.58
N HIS A 93 9.70 0.14 -0.39
CA HIS A 93 9.07 0.89 -1.48
C HIS A 93 8.07 1.91 -0.93
N TYR A 94 7.24 1.51 0.03
CA TYR A 94 6.27 2.41 0.67
C TYR A 94 6.88 3.43 1.63
N LEU A 95 8.06 3.15 2.19
CA LEU A 95 8.84 4.17 2.91
C LEU A 95 9.31 5.24 1.94
N TRP A 96 9.89 4.82 0.81
CA TRP A 96 10.31 5.72 -0.26
C TRP A 96 9.13 6.52 -0.83
N PHE A 97 7.97 5.88 -1.02
CA PHE A 97 6.73 6.55 -1.41
C PHE A 97 6.36 7.67 -0.45
N SER A 98 6.32 7.40 0.87
CA SER A 98 6.05 8.44 1.86
C SER A 98 7.04 9.60 1.77
N LEU A 99 8.34 9.32 1.61
CA LEU A 99 9.35 10.36 1.50
C LEU A 99 9.15 11.24 0.26
N ILE A 100 8.75 10.68 -0.88
CA ILE A 100 8.43 11.47 -2.08
C ILE A 100 7.31 12.46 -1.78
N TYR A 101 6.22 11.99 -1.16
CA TYR A 101 5.01 12.78 -1.01
C TYR A 101 5.00 13.72 0.22
N LEU A 102 5.90 13.52 1.18
CA LEU A 102 6.07 14.42 2.34
C LEU A 102 6.62 15.80 1.94
N TYR A 103 7.38 15.90 0.84
CA TYR A 103 8.04 17.14 0.42
C TYR A 103 7.39 17.85 -0.79
N VAL A 104 6.19 17.42 -1.18
CA VAL A 104 5.44 18.03 -2.29
C VAL A 104 4.05 18.50 -1.82
N GLN A 105 3.37 19.27 -2.67
CA GLN A 105 1.99 19.65 -2.38
C GLN A 105 1.09 18.40 -2.29
N PRO A 106 0.02 18.42 -1.46
CA PRO A 106 -0.85 17.27 -1.29
C PRO A 106 -1.41 16.72 -2.60
N ILE A 107 -1.11 15.44 -2.88
CA ILE A 107 -1.67 14.69 -4.00
C ILE A 107 -2.66 13.67 -3.44
N THR A 108 -3.96 13.97 -3.54
CA THR A 108 -5.03 13.14 -2.98
C THR A 108 -4.97 11.68 -3.43
N LEU A 109 -4.67 11.45 -4.72
CA LEU A 109 -4.55 10.11 -5.27
C LEU A 109 -3.43 9.28 -4.60
N ALA A 110 -2.41 9.93 -4.03
CA ALA A 110 -1.34 9.24 -3.31
C ALA A 110 -1.79 8.66 -1.97
N LEU A 111 -2.91 9.13 -1.39
CA LEU A 111 -3.48 8.56 -0.18
C LEU A 111 -4.21 7.24 -0.43
N LEU A 112 -4.75 7.04 -1.63
CA LEU A 112 -5.53 5.85 -1.98
C LEU A 112 -4.78 4.53 -1.70
N PRO A 113 -3.55 4.31 -2.20
CA PRO A 113 -2.83 3.07 -1.90
C PRO A 113 -2.51 2.91 -0.41
N VAL A 114 -2.15 3.99 0.29
CA VAL A 114 -1.85 3.99 1.73
C VAL A 114 -3.07 3.60 2.55
N PHE A 115 -4.23 4.19 2.22
CA PHE A 115 -5.50 3.91 2.85
C PHE A 115 -5.90 2.44 2.67
N LEU A 116 -5.86 1.94 1.43
CA LEU A 116 -6.28 0.58 1.11
C LEU A 116 -5.35 -0.47 1.74
N PHE A 117 -4.04 -0.25 1.74
CA PHE A 117 -3.10 -1.14 2.45
C PHE A 117 -3.32 -1.12 3.96
N SER A 118 -3.53 0.07 4.54
CA SER A 118 -3.84 0.20 5.97
C SER A 118 -5.15 -0.51 6.31
N MET A 119 -6.16 -0.39 5.45
CA MET A 119 -7.48 -1.00 5.64
C MET A 119 -7.41 -2.52 5.65
N ILE A 120 -6.78 -3.16 4.65
CA ILE A 120 -6.64 -4.63 4.62
C ILE A 120 -5.90 -5.13 5.87
N HIS A 121 -4.76 -4.52 6.20
CA HIS A 121 -3.95 -5.03 7.30
C HIS A 121 -4.50 -4.68 8.69
N PHE A 122 -5.25 -3.59 8.82
CA PHE A 122 -6.01 -3.28 10.02
C PHE A 122 -7.15 -4.28 10.20
N ALA A 123 -7.88 -4.57 9.12
CA ALA A 123 -8.91 -5.60 9.08
C ALA A 123 -8.36 -6.95 9.58
N SER A 124 -7.32 -7.49 8.92
CA SER A 124 -6.80 -8.81 9.28
C SER A 124 -6.35 -8.93 10.73
N TYR A 125 -5.63 -7.94 11.26
CA TYR A 125 -5.21 -8.01 12.66
C TYR A 125 -6.38 -7.78 13.64
N SER A 126 -7.40 -7.02 13.24
CA SER A 126 -8.60 -6.85 14.06
C SER A 126 -9.38 -8.15 14.21
N LEU A 127 -9.41 -9.03 13.20
CA LEU A 127 -9.95 -10.39 13.35
C LEU A 127 -9.14 -11.21 14.35
N THR A 128 -7.81 -11.17 14.28
CA THR A 128 -6.95 -11.85 15.27
C THR A 128 -7.26 -11.38 16.69
N LEU A 129 -7.41 -10.06 16.90
CA LEU A 129 -7.81 -9.53 18.21
C LEU A 129 -9.23 -10.00 18.60
N LEU A 130 -10.17 -10.02 17.67
CA LEU A 130 -11.54 -10.45 17.94
C LEU A 130 -11.65 -11.95 18.25
N ASP A 131 -10.77 -12.76 17.67
CA ASP A 131 -10.63 -14.18 17.99
C ASP A 131 -10.02 -14.40 19.38
N THR A 132 -9.06 -13.57 19.81
CA THR A 132 -8.56 -13.61 21.20
C THR A 132 -9.62 -13.24 22.23
N LEU A 133 -10.64 -12.46 21.84
CA LEU A 133 -11.76 -12.05 22.68
C LEU A 133 -12.90 -13.08 22.76
N GLY A 134 -12.87 -14.12 21.93
CA GLY A 134 -13.87 -15.20 21.91
C GLY A 134 -14.93 -15.04 20.81
N GLN A 135 -15.45 -16.18 20.33
CA GLN A 135 -16.25 -16.30 19.10
C GLN A 135 -17.58 -15.52 19.07
N ASN A 136 -18.13 -15.11 20.22
CA ASN A 136 -19.40 -14.36 20.30
C ASN A 136 -19.22 -12.83 20.34
N SER A 137 -18.00 -12.34 20.11
CA SER A 137 -17.71 -10.91 20.08
C SER A 137 -18.12 -10.30 18.73
N TRP A 138 -19.12 -9.41 18.76
CA TRP A 138 -19.50 -8.47 17.70
C TRP A 138 -19.53 -9.05 16.27
N TRP A 139 -20.51 -9.92 16.01
CA TRP A 139 -20.74 -10.58 14.71
C TRP A 139 -20.70 -9.62 13.50
N GLY A 140 -21.22 -8.39 13.65
CA GLY A 140 -21.24 -7.40 12.57
C GLY A 140 -19.85 -6.88 12.20
N ALA A 141 -19.00 -6.67 13.21
CA ALA A 141 -17.60 -6.30 12.98
C ALA A 141 -16.86 -7.44 12.26
N ARG A 142 -17.06 -8.70 12.69
CA ARG A 142 -16.51 -9.88 12.02
C ARG A 142 -16.88 -9.93 10.55
N LEU A 143 -18.17 -9.79 10.23
CA LEU A 143 -18.65 -9.82 8.85
C LEU A 143 -18.00 -8.75 7.97
N LEU A 144 -17.96 -7.50 8.44
CA LEU A 144 -17.36 -6.40 7.68
C LEU A 144 -15.86 -6.64 7.45
N ILE A 145 -15.16 -7.11 8.48
CA ILE A 145 -13.72 -7.34 8.38
C ILE A 145 -13.44 -8.52 7.42
N SER A 146 -14.17 -9.63 7.54
CA SER A 146 -14.06 -10.77 6.63
C SER A 146 -14.42 -10.41 5.19
N LEU A 147 -15.36 -9.47 4.96
CA LEU A 147 -15.67 -8.97 3.62
C LEU A 147 -14.49 -8.21 3.01
N VAL A 148 -13.80 -7.38 3.80
CA VAL A 148 -12.58 -6.68 3.35
C VAL A 148 -11.48 -7.69 2.98
N GLU A 149 -11.31 -8.74 3.78
CA GLU A 149 -10.35 -9.81 3.48
C GLU A 149 -10.74 -10.59 2.22
N PHE A 150 -12.03 -10.90 2.05
CA PHE A 150 -12.54 -11.56 0.86
C PHE A 150 -12.28 -10.74 -0.41
N GLN A 151 -12.37 -9.41 -0.33
CA GLN A 151 -12.09 -8.49 -1.44
C GLN A 151 -10.62 -8.05 -1.54
N SER A 152 -9.72 -8.61 -0.72
CA SER A 152 -8.30 -8.20 -0.66
C SER A 152 -7.62 -8.21 -2.03
N ASN A 153 -7.85 -9.24 -2.85
CA ASN A 153 -7.29 -9.32 -4.20
C ASN A 153 -7.76 -8.18 -5.12
N THR A 154 -9.04 -7.83 -5.06
CA THR A 154 -9.61 -6.70 -5.81
C THR A 154 -9.00 -5.38 -5.35
N ILE A 155 -8.87 -5.21 -4.03
CA ILE A 155 -8.26 -4.03 -3.43
C ILE A 155 -6.79 -3.90 -3.84
N LEU A 156 -6.01 -4.99 -3.83
CA LEU A 156 -4.62 -5.00 -4.26
C LEU A 156 -4.45 -4.65 -5.74
N ARG A 157 -5.37 -5.10 -6.60
CA ARG A 157 -5.43 -4.68 -8.00
C ARG A 157 -5.72 -3.18 -8.13
N LEU A 158 -6.65 -2.65 -7.34
CA LEU A 158 -6.95 -1.22 -7.31
C LEU A 158 -5.74 -0.39 -6.84
N ILE A 159 -5.00 -0.87 -5.84
CA ILE A 159 -3.76 -0.24 -5.39
C ILE A 159 -2.74 -0.22 -6.53
N ALA A 160 -2.47 -1.36 -7.17
CA ALA A 160 -1.55 -1.44 -8.30
C ALA A 160 -1.93 -0.50 -9.45
N PHE A 161 -3.23 -0.40 -9.75
CA PHE A 161 -3.74 0.54 -10.75
C PHE A 161 -3.47 2.00 -10.35
N ALA A 162 -3.76 2.37 -9.11
CA ALA A 162 -3.50 3.72 -8.59
C ALA A 162 -2.00 4.07 -8.60
N GLU A 163 -1.13 3.12 -8.21
CA GLU A 163 0.33 3.27 -8.27
C GLU A 163 0.80 3.58 -9.70
N ILE A 164 0.27 2.88 -10.70
CA ILE A 164 0.65 3.09 -12.11
C ILE A 164 0.17 4.45 -12.61
N PHE A 165 -1.09 4.82 -12.33
CA PHE A 165 -1.70 6.07 -12.79
C PHE A 165 -1.16 7.32 -12.09
N LEU A 166 -0.55 7.18 -10.92
CA LEU A 166 0.15 8.28 -10.27
C LEU A 166 1.34 8.79 -11.09
N MET A 167 1.98 7.96 -11.92
CA MET A 167 3.12 8.41 -12.75
C MET A 167 2.73 9.51 -13.75
N PRO A 168 1.76 9.32 -14.67
CA PRO A 168 1.31 10.40 -15.55
C PRO A 168 0.72 11.58 -14.77
N PHE A 169 0.08 11.33 -13.62
CA PHE A 169 -0.45 12.39 -12.77
C PHE A 169 0.65 13.30 -12.21
N VAL A 170 1.76 12.72 -11.71
CA VAL A 170 2.92 13.48 -11.22
C VAL A 170 3.56 14.30 -12.34
N ILE A 171 3.66 13.77 -13.56
CA ILE A 171 4.17 14.51 -14.72
C ILE A 171 3.30 15.76 -14.99
N ILE A 172 1.97 15.61 -14.98
CA ILE A 172 1.05 16.75 -15.14
C ILE A 172 1.22 17.77 -14.01
N MET A 173 1.39 17.31 -12.77
CA MET A 173 1.56 18.20 -11.61
C MET A 173 2.82 19.07 -11.70
N ILE A 174 3.90 18.57 -12.32
CA ILE A 174 5.11 19.37 -12.59
C ILE A 174 4.82 20.47 -13.60
N LEU A 175 4.09 20.15 -14.68
CA LEU A 175 3.69 21.14 -15.69
C LEU A 175 2.81 22.24 -15.08
N MET A 176 2.07 21.92 -14.02
CA MET A 176 1.28 22.86 -13.24
C MET A 176 2.07 23.59 -12.13
N GLY A 177 3.37 23.33 -11.97
CA GLY A 177 4.22 23.93 -10.93
C GLY A 177 3.92 23.45 -9.50
N ARG A 178 3.23 22.31 -9.34
CA ARG A 178 2.78 21.78 -8.03
C ARG A 178 3.65 20.65 -7.48
N ALA A 179 4.61 20.17 -8.27
CA ALA A 179 5.59 19.16 -7.88
C ALA A 179 6.99 19.58 -8.34
N GLY A 180 8.01 19.13 -7.61
CA GLY A 180 9.40 19.39 -7.97
C GLY A 180 9.83 18.58 -9.21
N LEU A 181 10.81 19.09 -9.95
CA LEU A 181 11.36 18.40 -11.14
C LEU A 181 11.92 17.00 -10.82
N PHE A 182 12.33 16.75 -9.58
CA PHE A 182 12.86 15.45 -9.13
C PHE A 182 11.78 14.42 -8.78
N THR A 183 10.55 14.84 -8.47
CA THR A 183 9.44 13.95 -8.08
C THR A 183 9.16 12.80 -9.07
N PRO A 184 9.11 12.99 -10.41
CA PRO A 184 8.79 11.91 -11.34
C PRO A 184 9.94 10.91 -11.44
N PHE A 185 11.19 11.34 -11.27
CA PHE A 185 12.34 10.44 -11.25
C PHE A 185 12.33 9.55 -10.01
N MET A 186 12.04 10.14 -8.84
CA MET A 186 11.91 9.37 -7.60
C MET A 186 10.71 8.42 -7.67
N TYR A 187 9.59 8.87 -8.25
CA TYR A 187 8.39 8.05 -8.42
C TYR A 187 8.58 6.94 -9.45
N TYR A 188 9.32 7.19 -10.52
CA TYR A 188 9.72 6.14 -11.47
C TYR A 188 10.54 5.05 -10.77
N ASN A 189 11.49 5.41 -9.90
CA ASN A 189 12.25 4.44 -9.12
C ASN A 189 11.34 3.65 -8.16
N PHE A 190 10.37 4.29 -7.51
CA PHE A 190 9.33 3.59 -6.75
C PHE A 190 8.62 2.55 -7.62
N LEU A 191 8.11 2.96 -8.78
CA LEU A 191 7.32 2.08 -9.64
C LEU A 191 8.15 0.94 -10.22
N LYS A 192 9.43 1.18 -10.53
CA LYS A 192 10.40 0.17 -10.94
C LYS A 192 10.60 -0.88 -9.86
N MET A 193 10.77 -0.46 -8.60
CA MET A 193 10.88 -1.38 -7.47
C MET A 193 9.59 -2.19 -7.25
N ARG A 194 8.42 -1.54 -7.34
CA ARG A 194 7.11 -2.22 -7.25
C ARG A 194 6.92 -3.25 -8.35
N TYR A 195 7.31 -2.93 -9.58
CA TYR A 195 7.28 -3.86 -10.70
C TYR A 195 8.20 -5.08 -10.50
N ALA A 196 9.38 -4.85 -9.92
CA ALA A 196 10.38 -5.88 -9.62
C ALA A 196 10.08 -6.69 -8.35
N SER A 197 9.09 -6.30 -7.55
CA SER A 197 8.74 -7.00 -6.32
C SER A 197 8.38 -8.46 -6.60
N ARG A 198 9.04 -9.38 -5.90
CA ARG A 198 8.75 -10.82 -5.97
C ARG A 198 7.55 -11.22 -5.11
N ARG A 199 7.31 -10.48 -4.02
CA ARG A 199 6.23 -10.77 -3.06
C ARG A 199 4.86 -10.26 -3.53
N ASN A 200 4.84 -9.17 -4.28
CA ASN A 200 3.62 -8.56 -4.76
C ASN A 200 3.61 -8.50 -6.31
N PRO A 201 3.00 -9.48 -6.99
CA PRO A 201 2.94 -9.51 -8.44
C PRO A 201 1.90 -8.54 -9.04
N HIS A 202 1.07 -7.89 -8.22
CA HIS A 202 -0.11 -7.14 -8.70
C HIS A 202 0.27 -5.95 -9.58
N THR A 203 1.36 -5.23 -9.29
CA THR A 203 1.82 -4.11 -10.13
C THR A 203 2.22 -4.61 -11.51
N ARG A 204 3.00 -5.69 -11.61
CA ARG A 204 3.38 -6.30 -12.88
C ARG A 204 2.17 -6.82 -13.65
N ASN A 205 1.27 -7.53 -12.98
CA ASN A 205 0.05 -8.05 -13.60
C ASN A 205 -0.84 -6.91 -14.11
N MET A 206 -0.98 -5.82 -13.35
CA MET A 206 -1.78 -4.67 -13.77
C MET A 206 -1.17 -3.94 -14.97
N PHE A 207 0.16 -3.83 -15.06
CA PHE A 207 0.81 -3.33 -16.29
C PHE A 207 0.48 -4.20 -17.50
N LEU A 208 0.47 -5.53 -17.35
CA LEU A 208 0.09 -6.45 -18.42
C LEU A 208 -1.39 -6.30 -18.80
N GLU A 209 -2.29 -6.23 -17.82
CA GLU A 209 -3.74 -6.02 -18.02
C GLU A 209 -4.01 -4.70 -18.75
N ILE A 210 -3.37 -3.59 -18.33
CA ILE A 210 -3.48 -2.28 -18.98
C ILE A 210 -2.97 -2.37 -20.42
N ARG A 211 -1.79 -2.98 -20.64
CA ARG A 211 -1.25 -3.14 -22.00
C ARG A 211 -2.22 -3.89 -22.90
N GLN A 212 -2.70 -5.05 -22.47
CA GLN A 212 -3.67 -5.85 -23.22
C GLN A 212 -4.97 -5.09 -23.50
N GLY A 213 -5.45 -4.30 -22.53
CA GLY A 213 -6.61 -3.44 -22.70
C GLY A 213 -6.41 -2.36 -23.77
N VAL A 214 -5.24 -1.70 -23.75
CA VAL A 214 -4.87 -0.67 -24.73
C VAL A 214 -4.66 -1.27 -26.12
N GLU A 215 -4.01 -2.43 -26.21
CA GLU A 215 -3.83 -3.17 -27.47
C GLU A 215 -5.18 -3.57 -28.08
N LYS A 216 -6.11 -4.08 -27.26
CA LYS A 216 -7.47 -4.42 -27.69
C LYS A 216 -8.24 -3.20 -28.19
N LEU A 217 -8.07 -2.05 -27.51
CA LEU A 217 -8.69 -0.79 -27.94
C LEU A 217 -8.10 -0.31 -29.28
N ALA A 218 -6.77 -0.40 -29.44
CA ALA A 218 -6.08 -0.04 -30.68
C ALA A 218 -6.40 -0.98 -31.86
N ALA A 219 -6.73 -2.25 -31.57
CA ALA A 219 -7.16 -3.24 -32.55
C ALA A 219 -8.65 -3.12 -32.93
N SER A 220 -9.44 -2.33 -32.20
CA SER A 220 -10.87 -2.18 -32.47
C SER A 220 -11.10 -1.52 -33.83
N PRO A 221 -12.04 -2.04 -34.66
CA PRO A 221 -12.42 -1.41 -35.93
C PRO A 221 -12.97 0.01 -35.79
N ARG A 222 -13.40 0.41 -34.58
CA ARG A 222 -13.95 1.74 -34.28
C ARG A 222 -12.87 2.78 -33.88
N CYS A 223 -11.60 2.37 -33.80
CA CYS A 223 -10.51 3.24 -33.35
C CYS A 223 -9.93 4.03 -34.54
N PRO A 224 -9.98 5.38 -34.53
CA PRO A 224 -9.36 6.19 -35.58
C PRO A 224 -7.84 6.00 -35.64
N ASP A 225 -7.26 6.04 -36.83
CA ASP A 225 -5.82 5.85 -37.04
C ASP A 225 -4.91 6.75 -36.19
N PRO A 226 -5.21 8.04 -35.96
CA PRO A 226 -4.39 8.88 -35.08
C PRO A 226 -4.37 8.36 -33.64
N VAL A 227 -5.53 7.93 -33.13
CA VAL A 227 -5.67 7.38 -31.77
C VAL A 227 -4.88 6.08 -31.67
N LYS A 228 -5.03 5.19 -32.66
CA LYS A 228 -4.28 3.93 -32.74
C LYS A 228 -2.76 4.15 -32.67
N LYS A 229 -2.23 5.12 -33.43
CA LYS A 229 -0.80 5.47 -33.41
C LYS A 229 -0.35 5.97 -32.03
N ILE A 230 -1.15 6.82 -31.38
CA ILE A 230 -0.85 7.32 -30.02
C ILE A 230 -0.83 6.18 -29.01
N LEU A 231 -1.84 5.29 -29.04
CA LEU A 231 -1.94 4.16 -28.10
C LEU A 231 -0.73 3.22 -28.23
N LEU A 232 -0.39 2.82 -29.46
CA LEU A 232 0.74 1.92 -29.73
C LEU A 232 2.08 2.59 -29.40
N GLY A 233 2.23 3.88 -29.71
CA GLY A 233 3.42 4.66 -29.34
C GLY A 233 3.60 4.75 -27.82
N GLY A 234 2.49 4.96 -27.08
CA GLY A 234 2.47 4.94 -25.62
C GLY A 234 2.89 3.60 -25.03
N ILE A 235 2.38 2.49 -25.58
CA ILE A 235 2.81 1.13 -25.19
C ILE A 235 4.31 0.97 -25.39
N GLN A 236 4.83 1.32 -26.57
CA GLN A 236 6.27 1.19 -26.86
C GLN A 236 7.11 2.03 -25.91
N PHE A 237 6.69 3.26 -25.60
CA PHE A 237 7.38 4.13 -24.66
C PHE A 237 7.44 3.50 -23.26
N VAL A 238 6.31 3.04 -22.72
CA VAL A 238 6.27 2.40 -21.39
C VAL A 238 7.09 1.11 -21.37
N CYS A 239 7.02 0.29 -22.42
CA CYS A 239 7.81 -0.94 -22.52
C CYS A 239 9.32 -0.67 -22.55
N ARG A 240 9.78 0.43 -23.17
CA ARG A 240 11.21 0.83 -23.13
C ARG A 240 11.68 1.22 -21.74
N LEU A 241 10.78 1.67 -20.87
CA LEU A 241 11.07 2.03 -19.49
C LEU A 241 11.00 0.83 -18.53
N ALA A 242 10.51 -0.32 -18.99
CA ALA A 242 10.40 -1.51 -18.17
C ALA A 242 11.80 -2.07 -17.84
N PRO A 243 12.04 -2.51 -16.59
CA PRO A 243 13.28 -3.22 -16.27
C PRO A 243 13.39 -4.51 -17.10
N PRO A 244 14.61 -4.94 -17.47
CA PRO A 244 14.80 -6.20 -18.18
C PRO A 244 14.17 -7.36 -17.38
N PRO A 245 13.63 -8.40 -18.06
CA PRO A 245 13.14 -9.57 -17.37
C PRO A 245 14.23 -10.09 -16.45
N ALA A 246 13.93 -10.26 -15.16
CA ALA A 246 14.86 -10.95 -14.27
C ALA A 246 15.06 -12.35 -14.86
N GLU A 247 16.26 -12.64 -15.36
CA GLU A 247 16.64 -13.97 -15.79
C GLU A 247 16.25 -14.93 -14.66
N ALA A 248 15.38 -15.88 -14.97
CA ALA A 248 15.06 -16.94 -14.05
C ALA A 248 16.35 -17.71 -13.82
N GLN A 249 17.05 -17.41 -12.72
CA GLN A 249 18.08 -18.28 -12.20
C GLN A 249 17.40 -19.62 -11.93
N GLN A 250 17.64 -20.57 -12.83
CA GLN A 250 17.28 -21.98 -12.70
C GLN A 250 17.99 -22.60 -11.50
#